data_AF-A0A6B2T9Q0-F1
#
_entry.id   AF-A0A6B2T9Q0-F1
#
_cell.length_a   1.000
_cell.length_b   1.000
_cell.length_c   1.000
_cell.angle_alpha   90.00
_cell.angle_beta   90.00
_cell.angle_gamma   90.00
#
_symmetry.space_group_name_H-M   'P 1'
#
loop_
_entity.id
_entity.type
_entity.pdbx_description
1 polymer ?
#
loop_
_entity_poly.entity_id
_entity_poly.type
_entity_poly.pdbx_seq_one_letter_code
_entity_poly.pdbx_strand_id
1 'polypeptide(L)'
;DGVVVPCTGGAHLLEPFAARAGNGTVLAANLTVVSGMGGSPATLAADAARAADLGATELRLYHAGLVSDADLAHVTEALSHAE
;
A
#
# COMPACT_ATOMS: atom_id res chain seq x y z
N ASP A 1 -4.46 -6.73 17.61
CA ASP A 1 -3.52 -7.62 16.89
C ASP A 1 -3.63 -7.40 15.39
N GLY A 2 -2.52 -7.55 14.66
CA GLY A 2 -2.48 -7.28 13.23
C GLY A 2 -1.16 -7.65 12.58
N VAL A 3 -1.10 -7.53 11.26
CA VAL A 3 0.08 -7.83 10.45
C VAL A 3 0.29 -6.75 9.40
N VAL A 4 1.56 -6.43 9.16
CA VAL A 4 1.98 -5.54 8.08
C VAL A 4 2.63 -6.41 7.02
N VAL A 5 2.06 -6.43 5.82
CA VAL A 5 2.53 -7.27 4.72
C VAL A 5 3.29 -6.39 3.71
N PRO A 6 4.56 -6.71 3.40
CA PRO A 6 5.29 -6.01 2.36
C PRO A 6 4.63 -6.29 1.01
N CYS A 7 4.13 -5.22 0.37
CA CYS A 7 3.41 -5.30 -0.91
C CYS A 7 4.20 -4.65 -2.06
N THR A 8 5.46 -4.30 -1.84
CA THR A 8 6.37 -3.83 -2.89
C THR A 8 6.58 -4.95 -3.92
N GLY A 9 6.14 -4.71 -5.15
CA GLY A 9 6.14 -5.73 -6.22
C GLY A 9 4.87 -6.60 -6.28
N GLY A 10 3.86 -6.34 -5.44
CA GLY A 10 2.55 -6.98 -5.53
C GLY A 10 1.96 -7.36 -4.17
N ALA A 11 0.62 -7.45 -4.11
CA ALA A 11 -0.13 -7.57 -2.85
C ALA A 11 -0.68 -8.99 -2.56
N HIS A 12 -0.37 -9.99 -3.40
CA HIS A 12 -0.87 -11.38 -3.29
C HIS A 12 -0.60 -12.05 -1.93
N LEU A 13 0.45 -11.62 -1.22
CA LEU A 13 0.77 -12.14 0.11
C LEU A 13 -0.24 -11.74 1.19
N LEU A 14 -1.20 -10.84 0.90
CA LEU A 14 -2.28 -10.51 1.82
C LEU A 14 -3.28 -11.67 1.99
N GLU A 15 -3.54 -12.46 0.93
CA GLU A 15 -4.63 -13.45 0.91
C GLU A 15 -4.58 -14.45 2.06
N PRO A 16 -3.42 -15.06 2.40
CA PRO A 16 -3.36 -16.02 3.51
C PRO A 16 -3.64 -15.37 4.87
N PHE A 17 -3.31 -14.09 5.04
CA PHE A 17 -3.59 -13.35 6.27
C PHE A 17 -5.06 -12.92 6.32
N ALA A 18 -5.61 -12.45 5.20
CA ALA A 18 -7.02 -12.10 5.09
C ALA A 18 -7.92 -13.30 5.44
N ALA A 19 -7.57 -14.49 4.95
CA ALA A 19 -8.28 -15.74 5.27
C ALA A 19 -8.30 -16.10 6.77
N ARG A 20 -7.36 -15.56 7.56
CA ARG A 20 -7.26 -15.80 9.01
C ARG A 20 -7.68 -14.61 9.86
N ALA A 21 -7.81 -13.42 9.27
CA ALA A 21 -8.16 -12.20 9.97
C ALA A 21 -9.56 -12.29 10.60
N GLY A 22 -9.66 -11.94 11.88
CA GLY A 22 -10.93 -11.77 12.56
C GLY A 22 -11.41 -10.32 12.50
N ASN A 23 -12.64 -10.07 12.94
CA ASN A 23 -13.19 -8.72 13.04
C ASN A 23 -12.24 -7.80 13.85
N GLY A 24 -11.86 -6.67 13.27
CA GLY A 24 -10.95 -5.70 13.89
C GLY A 24 -9.46 -6.06 13.84
N THR A 25 -9.07 -7.13 13.13
CA THR A 25 -7.66 -7.41 12.85
C THR A 25 -7.14 -6.39 11.85
N VAL A 26 -6.01 -5.75 12.16
CA VAL A 26 -5.33 -4.88 11.20
C VAL A 26 -4.58 -5.74 10.20
N LEU A 27 -4.93 -5.63 8.93
CA LEU A 27 -4.15 -6.17 7.81
C LEU A 27 -3.67 -5.00 6.97
N ALA A 28 -2.43 -4.57 7.20
CA ALA A 28 -1.88 -3.39 6.56
C ALA A 28 -1.01 -3.77 5.36
N ALA A 29 -1.34 -3.21 4.19
CA ALA A 29 -0.49 -3.30 3.01
C ALA A 29 0.60 -2.21 3.06
N ASN A 30 1.85 -2.63 3.08
CA ASN A 30 2.99 -1.73 3.06
C ASN A 30 3.50 -1.51 1.63
N LEU A 31 3.37 -0.29 1.13
CA LEU A 31 3.72 0.11 -0.23
C LEU A 31 4.91 1.07 -0.20
N THR A 32 5.99 0.73 -0.90
CA THR A 32 7.10 1.67 -1.13
C THR A 32 6.67 2.69 -2.19
N VAL A 33 6.77 3.98 -1.86
CA VAL A 33 6.36 5.08 -2.75
C VAL A 33 7.53 5.86 -3.35
N VAL A 34 8.77 5.44 -3.07
CA VAL A 34 9.99 6.04 -3.64
C VAL A 34 10.46 5.18 -4.80
N SER A 35 10.46 5.73 -6.02
CA SER A 35 10.87 5.02 -7.24
C SER A 35 12.30 4.48 -7.14
N GLY A 36 13.24 5.29 -6.63
CA GLY A 36 14.64 4.91 -6.40
C GLY A 36 14.87 3.81 -5.36
N MET A 37 13.83 3.39 -4.64
CA MET A 37 13.87 2.29 -3.66
C MET A 37 13.03 1.09 -4.09
N GLY A 38 12.65 1.02 -5.38
CA GLY A 38 11.81 -0.06 -5.93
C GLY A 38 10.32 0.15 -5.73
N GLY A 39 9.90 1.35 -5.34
CA GLY A 39 8.49 1.75 -5.31
C GLY A 39 7.93 2.10 -6.68
N SER A 40 6.61 2.18 -6.77
CA SER A 40 5.90 2.55 -8.01
C SER A 40 4.82 3.60 -7.72
N PRO A 41 5.20 4.87 -7.42
CA PRO A 41 4.24 5.89 -7.02
C PRO A 41 3.21 6.19 -8.12
N ALA A 42 3.59 6.07 -9.40
CA ALA A 42 2.68 6.25 -10.53
C ALA A 42 1.55 5.20 -10.61
N THR A 43 1.72 4.03 -9.97
CA THR A 43 0.68 2.98 -9.92
C THR A 43 -0.01 2.88 -8.56
N LEU A 44 0.29 3.80 -7.63
CA LEU A 44 -0.11 3.71 -6.23
C LEU A 44 -1.62 3.51 -6.04
N ALA A 45 -2.46 4.25 -6.77
CA ALA A 45 -3.92 4.12 -6.65
C ALA A 45 -4.39 2.70 -7.06
N ALA A 46 -3.84 2.15 -8.13
CA ALA A 46 -4.16 0.80 -8.58
C ALA A 46 -3.61 -0.28 -7.63
N ASP A 47 -2.42 -0.06 -7.05
CA ASP A 47 -1.85 -0.95 -6.04
C ASP A 47 -2.64 -0.94 -4.74
N ALA A 48 -3.12 0.23 -4.31
CA ALA A 48 -3.98 0.40 -3.14
C ALA A 48 -5.34 -0.29 -3.33
N ALA A 49 -5.98 -0.12 -4.49
CA ALA A 49 -7.23 -0.80 -4.82
C ALA A 49 -7.05 -2.33 -4.81
N ARG A 50 -5.98 -2.83 -5.45
CA ARG A 50 -5.64 -4.26 -5.41
C ARG A 50 -5.40 -4.77 -3.99
N ALA A 51 -4.71 -4.00 -3.15
CA ALA A 51 -4.48 -4.39 -1.77
C ALA A 51 -5.80 -4.49 -0.99
N ALA A 52 -6.73 -3.55 -1.19
CA ALA A 52 -8.06 -3.58 -0.58
C ALA A 52 -8.87 -4.80 -1.06
N ASP A 53 -8.85 -5.10 -2.36
CA ASP A 53 -9.51 -6.28 -2.94
C ASP A 53 -8.99 -7.60 -2.35
N LEU A 54 -7.70 -7.63 -1.96
CA LEU A 54 -7.05 -8.77 -1.32
C LEU A 54 -7.19 -8.78 0.22
N GLY A 55 -7.99 -7.87 0.77
CA GLY A 55 -8.39 -7.84 2.17
C GLY A 55 -7.60 -6.91 3.07
N ALA A 56 -6.73 -6.04 2.52
CA ALA A 56 -6.09 -5.02 3.34
C ALA A 56 -7.11 -4.04 3.92
N THR A 57 -7.00 -3.78 5.22
CA THR A 57 -7.83 -2.82 5.94
C THR A 57 -7.13 -1.49 6.16
N GLU A 58 -5.81 -1.44 5.94
CA GLU A 58 -4.98 -0.25 6.09
C GLU A 58 -3.90 -0.19 5.00
N LEU A 59 -3.48 1.02 4.67
CA LEU A 59 -2.33 1.30 3.79
C LEU A 59 -1.22 1.97 4.59
N ARG A 60 0.02 1.54 4.39
CA ARG A 60 1.21 2.19 4.94
C ARG A 60 2.14 2.56 3.80
N LEU A 61 2.44 3.86 3.67
CA LEU A 61 3.32 4.39 2.64
C LEU A 61 4.73 4.55 3.21
N TYR A 62 5.67 3.76 2.69
CA TYR A 62 7.04 3.75 3.19
C TYR A 62 7.97 4.71 2.44
N HIS A 63 8.83 5.35 3.23
CA HIS A 63 9.81 6.37 2.84
C HIS A 63 9.22 7.68 2.31
N ALA A 64 7.99 8.04 2.71
CA ALA A 64 7.36 9.31 2.33
C ALA A 64 8.25 10.55 2.53
N GLY A 65 9.10 10.56 3.57
CA GLY A 65 10.03 11.66 3.84
C GLY A 65 11.29 11.73 2.95
N LEU A 66 11.51 10.74 2.07
CA LEU A 66 12.60 10.68 1.08
C LEU A 66 12.10 10.80 -0.36
N VAL A 67 10.80 11.04 -0.53
CA VAL A 67 10.13 11.13 -1.82
C VAL A 67 10.61 12.38 -2.56
N SER A 68 10.94 12.22 -3.85
CA SER A 68 11.25 13.35 -4.74
C SER A 68 9.97 14.13 -5.09
N ASP A 69 10.07 15.40 -5.50
CA ASP A 69 8.87 16.18 -5.88
C ASP A 69 8.00 15.49 -6.95
N ALA A 70 8.65 14.81 -7.91
CA ALA A 70 7.96 14.06 -8.96
C ALA A 70 7.18 12.85 -8.38
N ASP A 71 7.83 12.06 -7.52
CA ASP A 71 7.16 10.94 -6.86
C ASP A 71 6.04 11.44 -5.91
N LEU A 72 6.23 12.60 -5.25
CA LEU A 72 5.24 13.19 -4.35
C LEU A 72 4.00 13.65 -5.09
N ALA A 73 4.16 14.19 -6.31
CA ALA A 73 3.03 14.57 -7.15
C ALA A 73 2.14 13.35 -7.45
N HIS A 74 2.74 12.21 -7.84
CA HIS A 74 2.00 10.97 -8.06
C HIS A 74 1.32 10.44 -6.80
N VAL A 75 1.99 10.49 -5.64
CA VAL A 75 1.39 10.08 -4.37
C VAL A 75 0.20 10.97 -4.01
N THR A 76 0.35 12.29 -4.18
CA THR A 76 -0.71 13.26 -3.89
C THR A 76 -1.91 13.05 -4.79
N GLU A 77 -1.69 12.87 -6.09
CA GLU A 77 -2.73 12.54 -7.07
C GLU A 77 -3.47 11.25 -6.66
N ALA A 78 -2.74 10.18 -6.36
CA ALA A 78 -3.34 8.91 -5.96
C ALA A 78 -4.19 9.02 -4.68
N LEU A 79 -3.75 9.79 -3.68
CA LEU A 79 -4.46 9.94 -2.40
C LEU A 79 -5.62 10.94 -2.44
N SER A 80 -5.59 11.90 -3.36
CA SER A 80 -6.69 12.90 -3.50
C SER A 80 -7.97 12.28 -4.05
N HIS A 81 -7.91 11.05 -4.56
CA HIS A 81 -9.02 10.28 -5.10
C HIS A 81 -9.45 9.09 -4.23
N ALA A 82 -8.85 8.94 -3.03
CA ALA A 82 -9.26 7.93 -2.07
C ALA A 82 -10.43 8.47 -1.22
N GLU A 83 -11.65 8.03 -1.51
CA GLU A 83 -12.87 8.29 -0.71
C GLU A 83 -13.13 7.20 0.32
#